data_AF-A0A167LPS1-F1
#
_entry.id   AF-A0A167LPS1-F1
#
_cell.length_a   1.000
_cell.length_b   1.000
_cell.length_c   1.000
_cell.angle_alpha   90.00
_cell.angle_beta   90.00
_cell.angle_gamma   90.00
#
_symmetry.space_group_name_H-M   'P 1'
#
loop_
_entity.id
_entity.type
_entity.pdbx_description
1 polymer ?
#
loop_
_entity_poly.entity_id
_entity_poly.type
_entity_poly.pdbx_seq_one_letter_code
_entity_poly.pdbx_strand_id
1 'polypeptide(L)'
;LLVLMLFCQKKKASYLVGREVLSPMGVSKMYRKFAIYCQSEVRQALEIFTDPSNYPIHIHCTQGKDRTGIMACLLEHIAGVPKDIIIDDYAKTQQGLEPVRDMMLSEIRKAGLTEDFANAPPKAKYLNGKYGSVDGYLDAIGFGKQSRDKVRKIIAV
;
A
#
# COMPACT_ATOMS: atom_id res chain seq x y z
N LEU A 1 20.72 13.05 -5.10
CA LEU A 1 20.04 12.49 -3.92
C LEU A 1 21.00 12.16 -2.78
N LEU A 2 22.01 11.32 -3.01
CA LEU A 2 22.96 10.88 -1.98
C LEU A 2 23.66 12.04 -1.27
N VAL A 3 24.09 13.08 -2.01
CA VAL A 3 24.67 14.30 -1.44
C VAL A 3 23.72 14.97 -0.43
N LEU A 4 22.44 15.13 -0.78
CA LEU A 4 21.46 15.74 0.14
C LEU A 4 21.24 14.89 1.39
N MET A 5 21.26 13.56 1.26
CA MET A 5 21.14 12.66 2.40
C MET A 5 22.38 12.72 3.31
N LEU A 6 23.58 12.81 2.73
CA LEU A 6 24.84 12.99 3.47
C LEU A 6 24.86 14.29 4.29
N PHE A 7 24.25 15.36 3.76
CA PHE A 7 24.08 16.63 4.48
C PHE A 7 22.77 16.72 5.28
N CYS A 8 22.13 15.58 5.59
CA CYS A 8 20.89 15.51 6.39
C CYS A 8 19.71 16.34 5.84
N GLN A 9 19.73 16.72 4.56
CA GLN A 9 18.69 17.52 3.90
C GLN A 9 17.52 16.65 3.42
N LYS A 10 16.95 15.84 4.32
CA LYS A 10 15.89 14.86 4.01
C LYS A 10 14.67 15.51 3.34
N LYS A 11 14.21 16.67 3.82
CA LYS A 11 13.07 17.39 3.23
C LYS A 11 13.31 17.77 1.76
N LYS A 12 14.50 18.29 1.44
CA LYS A 12 14.88 18.64 0.05
C LYS A 12 15.00 17.40 -0.82
N ALA A 13 15.57 16.31 -0.27
CA ALA A 13 15.67 15.04 -0.98
C ALA A 13 14.27 14.49 -1.31
N SER A 14 13.35 14.46 -0.33
CA SER A 14 11.97 14.03 -0.53
C SER A 14 11.23 14.88 -1.56
N TYR A 15 11.36 16.20 -1.48
CA TYR A 15 10.76 17.11 -2.46
C TYR A 15 11.23 16.83 -3.89
N LEU A 16 12.54 16.64 -4.08
CA LEU A 16 13.10 16.31 -5.40
C LEU A 16 12.63 14.94 -5.91
N VAL A 17 12.55 13.93 -5.04
CA VAL A 17 12.00 12.62 -5.43
C VAL A 17 10.53 12.75 -5.80
N GLY A 18 9.75 13.48 -5.02
CA GLY A 18 8.35 13.74 -5.32
C GLY A 18 8.18 14.41 -6.68
N ARG A 19 8.91 15.51 -6.91
CA ARG A 19 8.79 16.30 -8.13
C ARG A 19 9.34 15.62 -9.38
N GLU A 20 10.55 15.05 -9.30
CA GLU A 20 11.28 14.55 -10.48
C GLU A 20 10.99 13.08 -10.78
N VAL A 21 10.49 12.31 -9.80
CA VAL A 21 10.32 10.85 -9.95
C VAL A 21 8.88 10.43 -9.75
N LEU A 22 8.25 10.78 -8.63
CA LEU A 22 6.92 10.26 -8.29
C LEU A 22 5.81 10.95 -9.08
N SER A 23 5.81 12.27 -9.18
CA SER A 23 4.82 13.04 -9.95
C SER A 23 4.78 12.63 -11.43
N PRO A 24 5.90 12.53 -12.16
CA PRO A 24 5.88 12.05 -13.54
C PRO A 24 5.52 10.56 -13.67
N MET A 25 5.76 9.77 -12.61
CA MET A 25 5.40 8.35 -12.59
C MET A 25 3.89 8.15 -12.42
N GLY A 26 3.24 8.95 -11.59
CA GLY A 26 1.83 8.84 -11.22
C GLY A 26 1.53 7.67 -10.27
N VAL A 27 0.41 7.78 -9.55
CA VAL A 27 0.01 6.85 -8.47
C VAL A 27 -0.13 5.41 -8.96
N SER A 28 -0.75 5.17 -10.12
CA SER A 28 -0.99 3.81 -10.61
C SER A 28 0.31 3.05 -10.91
N LYS A 29 1.30 3.72 -11.49
CA LYS A 29 2.61 3.10 -11.76
C LYS A 29 3.42 2.95 -10.47
N MET A 30 3.25 3.85 -9.51
CA MET A 30 3.83 3.70 -8.16
C MET A 30 3.34 2.43 -7.46
N TYR A 31 2.03 2.14 -7.48
CA TYR A 31 1.49 0.90 -6.90
C TYR A 31 2.08 -0.36 -7.56
N ARG A 32 2.22 -0.33 -8.89
CA ARG A 32 2.92 -1.38 -9.63
C ARG A 32 4.36 -1.58 -9.14
N LYS A 33 5.07 -0.49 -8.89
CA LYS A 33 6.45 -0.53 -8.42
C LYS A 33 6.54 -1.09 -7.00
N PHE A 34 5.62 -0.77 -6.09
CA PHE A 34 5.56 -1.39 -4.76
C PHE A 34 5.43 -2.92 -4.84
N ALA A 35 4.52 -3.44 -5.64
CA ALA A 35 4.35 -4.89 -5.81
C ALA A 35 5.52 -5.59 -6.54
N ILE A 36 6.44 -4.84 -7.16
CA ILE A 36 7.66 -5.42 -7.77
C ILE A 36 8.84 -5.33 -6.81
N TYR A 37 9.03 -4.18 -6.16
CA TYR A 37 10.28 -3.85 -5.47
C TYR A 37 10.17 -3.91 -3.94
N CYS A 38 8.97 -4.03 -3.37
CA CYS A 38 8.74 -4.08 -1.91
C CYS A 38 8.25 -5.46 -1.45
N GLN A 39 8.65 -6.53 -2.15
CA GLN A 39 8.16 -7.89 -1.89
C GLN A 39 8.55 -8.38 -0.49
N SER A 40 9.80 -8.13 -0.08
CA SER A 40 10.32 -8.47 1.25
C SER A 40 9.55 -7.77 2.37
N GLU A 41 9.20 -6.50 2.18
CA GLU A 41 8.51 -5.67 3.16
C GLU A 41 7.05 -6.07 3.27
N VAL A 42 6.39 -6.36 2.15
CA VAL A 42 5.02 -6.89 2.14
C VAL A 42 4.98 -8.25 2.83
N ARG A 43 5.92 -9.14 2.54
CA ARG A 43 6.02 -10.45 3.20
C ARG A 43 6.21 -10.29 4.72
N GLN A 44 7.18 -9.48 5.16
CA GLN A 44 7.45 -9.24 6.57
C GLN A 44 6.21 -8.67 7.28
N ALA A 45 5.50 -7.73 6.66
CA ALA A 45 4.27 -7.19 7.21
C ALA A 45 3.17 -8.26 7.36
N LEU A 46 3.02 -9.17 6.38
CA LEU A 46 2.07 -10.28 6.45
C LEU A 46 2.46 -11.33 7.51
N GLU A 47 3.76 -11.57 7.72
CA GLU A 47 4.25 -12.52 8.73
C GLU A 47 3.81 -12.15 10.16
N ILE A 48 3.67 -10.85 10.46
CA ILE A 48 3.16 -10.36 11.76
C ILE A 48 1.75 -10.92 12.05
N PHE A 49 0.91 -11.07 11.03
CA PHE A 49 -0.46 -11.58 11.18
C PHE A 49 -0.53 -13.08 11.47
N THR A 50 0.58 -13.81 11.36
CA THR A 50 0.60 -15.27 11.57
C THR A 50 0.68 -15.67 13.04
N ASP A 51 1.04 -14.73 13.93
CA ASP A 51 1.17 -14.96 15.37
C ASP A 51 -0.03 -14.33 16.11
N PRO A 52 -0.89 -15.14 16.76
CA PRO A 52 -2.02 -14.65 17.53
C PRO A 52 -1.65 -13.68 18.67
N SER A 53 -0.43 -13.74 19.19
CA SER A 53 0.03 -12.87 20.28
C SER A 53 0.22 -11.40 19.85
N ASN A 54 0.29 -11.14 18.53
CA ASN A 54 0.41 -9.78 17.99
C ASN A 54 -0.91 -9.00 17.96
N TYR A 55 -2.05 -9.65 18.23
CA TYR A 55 -3.36 -9.01 18.10
C TYR A 55 -3.78 -8.27 19.38
N PRO A 56 -4.50 -7.13 19.26
CA PRO A 56 -4.99 -6.51 18.02
C PRO A 56 -3.90 -5.75 17.24
N ILE A 57 -3.94 -5.83 15.91
CA ILE A 57 -2.97 -5.16 15.02
C ILE A 57 -3.58 -3.90 14.41
N HIS A 58 -2.86 -2.78 14.50
CA HIS A 58 -3.20 -1.54 13.81
C HIS A 58 -2.22 -1.28 12.64
N ILE A 59 -2.75 -1.20 11.41
CA ILE A 59 -1.96 -0.91 10.20
C ILE A 59 -2.15 0.55 9.83
N HIS A 60 -1.06 1.30 9.67
CA HIS A 60 -1.14 2.68 9.18
C HIS A 60 0.02 3.03 8.24
N CYS A 61 -0.11 4.16 7.57
CA CYS A 61 1.00 4.81 6.87
C CYS A 61 0.96 6.31 7.19
N THR A 62 1.18 7.18 6.22
CA THR A 62 1.06 8.64 6.43
C THR A 62 -0.39 9.09 6.37
N GLN A 63 -1.12 8.68 5.32
CA GLN A 63 -2.52 9.07 5.08
C GLN A 63 -3.48 7.88 5.21
N GLY A 64 -2.99 6.69 5.58
CA GLY A 64 -3.82 5.47 5.65
C GLY A 64 -4.35 4.96 4.31
N LYS A 65 -3.88 5.50 3.17
CA LYS A 65 -4.47 5.24 1.85
C LYS A 65 -3.69 4.23 1.01
N ASP A 66 -2.45 4.53 0.63
CA ASP A 66 -1.73 3.76 -0.39
C ASP A 66 -1.16 2.43 0.15
N ARG A 67 -0.17 2.51 1.05
CA ARG A 67 0.50 1.32 1.61
C ARG A 67 -0.43 0.53 2.53
N THR A 68 -1.23 1.24 3.32
CA THR A 68 -2.26 0.65 4.15
C THR A 68 -3.31 -0.05 3.28
N GLY A 69 -3.81 0.60 2.23
CA GLY A 69 -4.78 0.00 1.32
C GLY A 69 -4.26 -1.24 0.62
N ILE A 70 -3.00 -1.25 0.17
CA ILE A 70 -2.37 -2.47 -0.38
C ILE A 70 -2.40 -3.62 0.63
N MET A 71 -2.01 -3.36 1.89
CA MET A 71 -2.01 -4.40 2.93
C MET A 71 -3.42 -4.86 3.28
N ALA A 72 -4.37 -3.94 3.41
CA ALA A 72 -5.78 -4.24 3.66
C ALA A 72 -6.35 -5.15 2.56
N CYS A 73 -6.19 -4.77 1.29
CA CYS A 73 -6.65 -5.57 0.16
C CYS A 73 -6.05 -6.98 0.14
N LEU A 74 -4.76 -7.14 0.51
CA LEU A 74 -4.12 -8.46 0.58
C LEU A 74 -4.69 -9.31 1.73
N LEU A 75 -4.94 -8.70 2.89
CA LEU A 75 -5.51 -9.38 4.06
C LEU A 75 -6.97 -9.78 3.83
N GLU A 76 -7.78 -8.91 3.22
CA GLU A 76 -9.16 -9.23 2.84
C GLU A 76 -9.20 -10.37 1.81
N HIS A 77 -8.29 -10.35 0.83
CA HIS A 77 -8.14 -11.46 -0.12
C HIS A 77 -7.77 -12.77 0.58
N ILE A 78 -6.84 -12.73 1.56
CA ILE A 78 -6.46 -13.91 2.37
C ILE A 78 -7.65 -14.42 3.21
N ALA A 79 -8.45 -13.51 3.77
CA ALA A 79 -9.69 -13.86 4.48
C ALA A 79 -10.74 -14.50 3.55
N GLY A 80 -10.60 -14.30 2.23
CA GLY A 80 -11.49 -14.82 1.20
C GLY A 80 -12.67 -13.89 0.88
N VAL A 81 -12.51 -12.60 1.15
CA VAL A 81 -13.50 -11.59 0.78
C VAL A 81 -13.57 -11.50 -0.76
N PRO A 82 -14.79 -11.43 -1.35
CA PRO A 82 -14.94 -11.25 -2.79
C PRO A 82 -14.26 -9.98 -3.31
N LYS A 83 -13.69 -10.06 -4.51
CA LYS A 83 -12.86 -9.00 -5.10
C LYS A 83 -13.59 -7.66 -5.26
N ASP A 84 -14.86 -7.70 -5.61
CA ASP A 84 -15.76 -6.54 -5.72
C ASP A 84 -15.90 -5.84 -4.36
N ILE A 85 -16.09 -6.60 -3.29
CA ILE A 85 -16.18 -6.06 -1.92
C ILE A 85 -14.85 -5.42 -1.48
N ILE A 86 -13.71 -6.04 -1.81
CA ILE A 86 -12.37 -5.46 -1.54
C ILE A 86 -12.20 -4.11 -2.27
N ILE A 87 -12.64 -4.03 -3.52
CA ILE A 87 -12.55 -2.79 -4.30
C ILE A 87 -13.45 -1.71 -3.70
N ASP A 88 -14.67 -2.08 -3.31
CA ASP A 88 -15.63 -1.17 -2.69
C ASP A 88 -15.15 -0.68 -1.31
N ASP A 89 -14.53 -1.55 -0.52
CA ASP A 89 -13.96 -1.15 0.77
C ASP A 89 -12.84 -0.12 0.58
N TYR A 90 -11.89 -0.41 -0.32
CA TYR A 90 -10.84 0.55 -0.65
C TYR A 90 -11.41 1.90 -1.14
N ALA A 91 -12.49 1.89 -1.92
CA ALA A 91 -13.12 3.10 -2.44
C ALA A 91 -13.68 4.01 -1.33
N LYS A 92 -14.10 3.47 -0.18
CA LYS A 92 -14.55 4.26 0.99
C LYS A 92 -13.45 5.17 1.52
N THR A 93 -12.17 4.84 1.30
CA THR A 93 -11.02 5.65 1.68
C THR A 93 -11.13 7.07 1.13
N GLN A 94 -11.65 7.25 -0.08
CA GLN A 94 -11.84 8.58 -0.66
C GLN A 94 -12.72 9.46 0.24
N GLN A 95 -13.89 8.94 0.63
CA GLN A 95 -14.84 9.67 1.49
C GLN A 95 -14.25 9.93 2.88
N GLY A 96 -13.53 8.95 3.44
CA GLY A 96 -12.87 9.10 4.74
C GLY A 96 -11.77 10.17 4.77
N LEU A 97 -11.18 10.49 3.61
CA LEU A 97 -10.14 11.52 3.49
C LEU A 97 -10.67 12.93 3.22
N GLU A 98 -11.94 13.08 2.82
CA GLU A 98 -12.52 14.41 2.54
C GLU A 98 -12.37 15.41 3.69
N PRO A 99 -12.62 15.06 4.97
CA PRO A 99 -12.48 16.01 6.08
C PRO A 99 -11.06 16.57 6.27
N VAL A 100 -10.04 15.87 5.77
CA VAL A 100 -8.62 16.26 5.91
C VAL A 100 -7.97 16.59 4.57
N ARG A 101 -8.77 16.71 3.50
CA ARG A 101 -8.29 16.84 2.13
C ARG A 101 -7.40 18.07 1.92
N ASP A 102 -7.78 19.22 2.47
CA ASP A 102 -7.01 20.46 2.33
C ASP A 102 -5.63 20.37 2.99
N MET A 103 -5.58 19.78 4.19
CA MET A 103 -4.31 19.50 4.88
C MET A 103 -3.44 18.56 4.04
N MET A 104 -4.04 17.51 3.49
CA MET A 104 -3.36 16.52 2.67
C MET A 104 -2.80 17.14 1.38
N LEU A 105 -3.56 18.01 0.70
CA LEU A 105 -3.11 18.74 -0.48
C LEU A 105 -1.92 19.65 -0.17
N SER A 106 -1.93 20.31 0.99
CA SER A 106 -0.80 21.13 1.46
C SER A 106 0.47 20.28 1.61
N GLU A 107 0.38 19.12 2.25
CA GLU A 107 1.53 18.22 2.43
C GLU A 107 2.01 17.58 1.13
N ILE A 108 1.09 17.21 0.23
CA ILE A 108 1.40 16.71 -1.12
C ILE A 108 2.21 17.74 -1.91
N ARG A 109 1.75 19.01 -1.93
CA ARG A 109 2.47 20.09 -2.61
C ARG A 109 3.86 20.33 -2.00
N LYS A 110 3.98 20.31 -0.66
CA LYS A 110 5.27 20.41 0.04
C LYS A 110 6.21 19.24 -0.26
N ALA A 111 5.67 18.07 -0.58
CA ALA A 111 6.44 16.90 -0.99
C ALA A 111 6.81 16.92 -2.49
N GLY A 112 6.39 17.94 -3.25
CA GLY A 112 6.62 18.00 -4.70
C GLY A 112 5.72 17.05 -5.51
N LEU A 113 4.64 16.56 -4.88
CA LEU A 113 3.68 15.65 -5.50
C LEU A 113 2.56 16.43 -6.19
N THR A 114 2.01 15.86 -7.25
CA THR A 114 0.81 16.36 -7.93
C THR A 114 -0.46 16.00 -7.16
N GLU A 115 -1.54 16.76 -7.35
CA GLU A 115 -2.76 16.62 -6.55
C GLU A 115 -3.51 15.31 -6.76
N ASP A 116 -3.25 14.57 -7.84
CA ASP A 116 -3.78 13.22 -8.04
C ASP A 116 -3.34 12.24 -6.94
N PHE A 117 -2.22 12.50 -6.26
CA PHE A 117 -1.79 11.76 -5.07
C PHE A 117 -2.72 11.94 -3.87
N ALA A 118 -3.65 12.91 -3.90
CA ALA A 118 -4.68 13.09 -2.87
C ALA A 118 -5.87 12.13 -3.05
N ASN A 119 -5.98 11.46 -4.20
CA ASN A 119 -7.14 10.64 -4.53
C ASN A 119 -6.89 9.16 -4.21
N ALA A 120 -7.95 8.41 -3.91
CA ALA A 120 -7.94 6.97 -3.73
C ALA A 120 -8.61 6.26 -4.93
N PRO A 121 -7.95 6.17 -6.11
CA PRO A 121 -8.58 5.62 -7.30
C PRO A 121 -8.83 4.11 -7.15
N PRO A 122 -10.05 3.60 -7.43
CA PRO A 122 -10.39 2.20 -7.26
C PRO A 122 -9.80 1.34 -8.38
N LYS A 123 -8.50 0.98 -8.30
CA LYS A 123 -7.87 0.13 -9.32
C LYS A 123 -6.82 -0.82 -8.72
N ALA A 124 -7.29 -1.94 -8.17
CA ALA A 124 -6.49 -3.12 -7.81
C ALA A 124 -6.17 -4.04 -9.01
N LYS A 125 -6.13 -3.53 -10.26
CA LYS A 125 -5.95 -4.37 -11.46
C LYS A 125 -4.51 -4.87 -11.67
N TYR A 126 -3.55 -4.47 -10.85
CA TYR A 126 -2.14 -4.68 -11.17
C TYR A 126 -1.61 -6.11 -10.89
N LEU A 127 -2.06 -6.76 -9.82
CA LEU A 127 -1.46 -8.04 -9.38
C LEU A 127 -1.69 -9.20 -10.36
N ASN A 128 -2.82 -9.19 -11.09
CA ASN A 128 -3.16 -10.25 -12.03
C ASN A 128 -2.24 -10.33 -13.27
N GLY A 129 -1.49 -9.27 -13.60
CA GLY A 129 -0.65 -9.25 -14.81
C GLY A 129 0.57 -10.18 -14.71
N LYS A 130 1.61 -9.74 -13.99
CA LYS A 130 2.88 -10.49 -13.87
C LYS A 130 2.75 -11.81 -13.11
N TYR A 131 1.82 -11.88 -12.16
CA TYR A 131 1.72 -12.98 -11.21
C TYR A 131 0.50 -13.89 -11.46
N GLY A 132 -0.32 -13.59 -12.47
CA GLY A 132 -1.54 -14.34 -12.82
C GLY A 132 -2.71 -14.12 -11.86
N SER A 133 -2.45 -14.08 -10.55
CA SER A 133 -3.43 -13.84 -9.51
C SER A 133 -2.79 -13.20 -8.27
N VAL A 134 -3.61 -12.73 -7.33
CA VAL A 134 -3.14 -12.29 -6.00
C VAL A 134 -2.47 -13.47 -5.28
N ASP A 135 -2.99 -14.68 -5.45
CA ASP A 135 -2.39 -15.87 -4.87
C ASP A 135 -1.01 -16.17 -5.46
N GLY A 136 -0.86 -16.06 -6.78
CA GLY A 136 0.44 -16.21 -7.44
C GLY A 136 1.44 -15.14 -7.02
N TYR A 137 0.97 -13.92 -6.68
CA TYR A 137 1.83 -12.89 -6.08
C TYR A 137 2.28 -13.29 -4.68
N LEU A 138 1.36 -13.75 -3.82
CA LEU A 138 1.66 -14.17 -2.45
C LEU A 138 2.64 -15.36 -2.42
N ASP A 139 2.45 -16.33 -3.32
CA ASP A 139 3.38 -17.44 -3.50
C ASP A 139 4.75 -16.96 -3.99
N ALA A 140 4.80 -16.03 -4.95
CA ALA A 140 6.05 -15.48 -5.48
C ALA A 140 6.87 -14.70 -4.45
N ILE A 141 6.24 -14.05 -3.46
CA ILE A 141 6.94 -13.38 -2.36
C ILE A 141 7.28 -14.32 -1.20
N GLY A 142 6.97 -15.62 -1.31
CA GLY A 142 7.24 -16.62 -0.27
C GLY A 142 6.21 -16.63 0.86
N PHE A 143 5.06 -15.98 0.69
CA PHE A 143 3.93 -16.04 1.62
C PHE A 143 2.90 -17.08 1.16
N GLY A 144 3.34 -18.34 1.18
CA GLY A 144 2.62 -19.46 0.59
C GLY A 144 1.31 -19.82 1.31
N LYS A 145 0.60 -20.82 0.76
CA LYS A 145 -0.70 -21.29 1.27
C LYS A 145 -0.72 -21.54 2.79
N GLN A 146 0.31 -22.18 3.35
CA GLN A 146 0.37 -22.46 4.79
C GLN A 146 0.33 -21.20 5.66
N SER A 147 1.05 -20.14 5.27
CA SER A 147 1.06 -18.86 6.00
C SER A 147 -0.28 -18.15 5.84
N ARG A 148 -0.87 -18.16 4.65
CA ARG A 148 -2.21 -17.62 4.39
C ARG A 148 -3.28 -18.32 5.21
N ASP A 149 -3.24 -19.64 5.30
CA ASP A 149 -4.18 -20.43 6.11
C ASP A 149 -4.08 -20.09 7.61
N LYS A 150 -2.86 -19.82 8.13
CA LYS A 150 -2.68 -19.36 9.52
C LYS A 150 -3.34 -18.01 9.76
N VAL A 151 -3.07 -17.03 8.90
CA VAL A 151 -3.69 -15.70 8.99
C VAL A 151 -5.20 -15.82 8.91
N ARG A 152 -5.71 -16.57 7.91
CA ARG A 152 -7.14 -16.77 7.69
C ARG A 152 -7.85 -17.34 8.91
N LYS A 153 -7.26 -18.32 9.60
CA LYS A 153 -7.83 -18.87 10.84
C LYS A 153 -7.97 -17.85 11.98
N ILE A 154 -7.18 -16.77 11.96
CA ILE A 154 -7.20 -15.74 12.99
C ILE A 154 -8.18 -14.62 12.61
N ILE A 155 -8.18 -14.20 11.34
CA ILE A 155 -8.91 -13.00 10.90
C ILE A 155 -10.26 -13.28 10.22
N ALA A 156 -10.48 -14.49 9.71
CA ALA A 156 -11.75 -14.88 9.11
C ALA A 156 -12.59 -15.65 10.13
N VAL A 157 -13.82 -15.18 10.35
CA VAL A 157 -14.85 -15.85 11.16
C VAL A 157 -15.55 -16.93 10.35
#